data_AF-A0A356L6K0-F1
#
_entry.id   AF-A0A356L6K0-F1
#
_cell.length_a   1.000
_cell.length_b   1.000
_cell.length_c   1.000
_cell.angle_alpha   90.00
_cell.angle_beta   90.00
_cell.angle_gamma   90.00
#
_symmetry.space_group_name_H-M   'P 1'
#
loop_
_entity.id
_entity.type
_entity.pdbx_description
1 polymer ?
#
loop_
_entity_poly.entity_id
_entity_poly.type
_entity_poly.pdbx_seq_one_letter_code
_entity_poly.pdbx_strand_id
1 'polypeptide(L)'
;MSRQIQFRRGTADEHKNFIGAVGEITVDTTNQTLRVHDGVTAGGTMLARQSDMPDATGWDYVVAWQVPTAENNYTWYRKYRSGRVEQGGKATGSSNIVITLPVTMADVNYTHVLSVGIVPQNTSVPTRKCIAKTTSTITASSTYATGGSSAYDTGETYWLISGIAA
;
A
#
# COMPACT_ATOMS: atom_id res chain seq x y z
N MET A 1 -46.50 -11.57 20.14
CA MET A 1 -47.00 -10.90 18.92
C MET A 1 -45.83 -10.23 18.22
N SER A 2 -45.60 -10.51 16.94
CA SER A 2 -44.64 -9.77 16.13
C SER A 2 -45.33 -8.55 15.50
N ARG A 3 -44.59 -7.43 15.38
CA ARG A 3 -45.05 -6.24 14.65
C ARG A 3 -44.28 -6.17 13.34
N GLN A 4 -44.98 -5.97 12.23
CA GLN A 4 -44.36 -5.72 10.94
C GLN A 4 -44.22 -4.21 10.75
N ILE A 5 -42.99 -3.74 10.51
CA ILE A 5 -42.72 -2.35 10.12
C ILE A 5 -42.49 -2.33 8.63
N GLN A 6 -43.12 -1.38 7.96
CA GLN A 6 -42.94 -1.12 6.54
C GLN A 6 -42.56 0.35 6.35
N PHE A 7 -41.44 0.59 5.68
CA PHE A 7 -41.02 1.94 5.30
C PHE A 7 -41.84 2.45 4.12
N ARG A 8 -41.86 3.77 3.91
CA ARG A 8 -42.37 4.34 2.65
C ARG A 8 -41.54 3.79 1.50
N ARG A 9 -42.18 3.47 0.37
CA ARG A 9 -41.55 2.77 -0.75
C ARG A 9 -42.12 3.23 -2.08
N GLY A 10 -41.34 3.08 -3.14
CA GLY A 10 -41.72 3.41 -4.50
C GLY A 10 -40.62 3.03 -5.49
N THR A 11 -40.92 3.14 -6.77
CA THR A 11 -40.00 2.93 -7.89
C THR A 11 -38.91 4.01 -7.95
N ALA A 12 -37.89 3.79 -8.78
CA ALA A 12 -36.84 4.78 -9.02
C ALA A 12 -37.41 6.09 -9.61
N ASP A 13 -38.41 6.00 -10.49
CA ASP A 13 -39.05 7.16 -11.11
C ASP A 13 -39.89 7.96 -10.11
N GLU A 14 -40.63 7.27 -9.23
CA GLU A 14 -41.38 7.93 -8.15
C GLU A 14 -40.44 8.64 -7.16
N HIS A 15 -39.26 8.06 -6.89
CA HIS A 15 -38.27 8.70 -6.03
C HIS A 15 -37.63 9.93 -6.69
N LYS A 16 -37.50 9.98 -8.02
CA LYS A 16 -36.72 11.00 -8.74
C LYS A 16 -36.98 12.44 -8.29
N ASN A 17 -38.23 12.77 -7.98
CA ASN A 17 -38.65 14.10 -7.54
C ASN A 17 -39.09 14.16 -6.06
N PHE A 18 -39.06 13.04 -5.34
CA PHE A 18 -39.45 12.99 -3.93
C PHE A 18 -38.32 13.52 -3.04
N ILE A 19 -38.64 14.47 -2.16
CA ILE A 19 -37.75 14.97 -1.10
C ILE A 19 -38.28 14.46 0.23
N GLY A 20 -37.60 13.49 0.84
CA GLY A 20 -37.93 12.99 2.17
C GLY A 20 -37.47 13.93 3.28
N ALA A 21 -38.03 13.78 4.48
CA ALA A 21 -37.61 14.56 5.63
C ALA A 21 -36.16 14.23 6.05
N VAL A 22 -35.52 15.12 6.82
CA VAL A 22 -34.18 14.88 7.38
C VAL A 22 -34.17 13.57 8.19
N GLY A 23 -33.32 12.62 7.79
CA GLY A 23 -33.20 11.31 8.44
C GLY A 23 -34.28 10.30 8.04
N GLU A 24 -35.15 10.63 7.09
CA GLU A 24 -36.11 9.68 6.54
C GLU A 24 -35.39 8.59 5.73
N ILE A 25 -35.86 7.34 5.86
CA ILE A 25 -35.43 6.19 5.06
C ILE A 25 -36.63 5.71 4.24
N THR A 26 -36.43 5.59 2.92
CA THR A 26 -37.41 5.00 2.00
C THR A 26 -36.83 3.80 1.26
N VAL A 27 -37.70 2.94 0.71
CA VAL A 27 -37.32 1.76 -0.07
C VAL A 27 -37.52 2.03 -1.56
N ASP A 28 -36.45 1.97 -2.34
CA ASP A 28 -36.49 1.95 -3.79
C ASP A 28 -36.76 0.52 -4.27
N THR A 29 -37.97 0.26 -4.76
CA THR A 29 -38.39 -1.08 -5.18
C THR A 29 -37.85 -1.48 -6.55
N THR A 30 -37.40 -0.52 -7.37
CA THR A 30 -36.78 -0.81 -8.67
C THR A 30 -35.35 -1.29 -8.47
N ASN A 31 -34.56 -0.56 -7.69
CA ASN A 31 -33.16 -0.89 -7.42
C ASN A 31 -32.98 -1.85 -6.23
N GLN A 32 -34.07 -2.15 -5.52
CA GLN A 32 -34.10 -3.04 -4.36
C GLN A 32 -33.12 -2.61 -3.26
N THR A 33 -33.13 -1.31 -2.94
CA THR A 33 -32.22 -0.71 -1.95
C THR A 33 -32.92 0.35 -1.12
N LEU A 34 -32.23 0.88 -0.12
CA LEU A 34 -32.70 1.99 0.71
C LEU A 34 -32.21 3.33 0.15
N ARG A 35 -32.98 4.38 0.43
CA ARG A 35 -32.60 5.77 0.20
C ARG A 35 -32.67 6.53 1.52
N VAL A 36 -31.65 7.33 1.83
CA VAL A 36 -31.59 8.22 2.99
C VAL A 36 -31.82 9.66 2.54
N HIS A 37 -32.68 10.38 3.26
CA HIS A 37 -33.08 11.75 2.90
C HIS A 37 -32.53 12.80 3.87
N ASP A 38 -32.25 13.98 3.34
CA ASP A 38 -31.65 15.12 4.04
C ASP A 38 -32.60 16.33 4.10
N GLY A 39 -33.88 16.19 3.71
CA GLY A 39 -34.83 17.29 3.68
C GLY A 39 -34.75 18.20 2.46
N VAL A 40 -33.78 18.02 1.55
CA VAL A 40 -33.51 18.97 0.46
C VAL A 40 -33.27 18.28 -0.89
N THR A 41 -32.55 17.17 -0.90
CA THR A 41 -32.11 16.48 -2.12
C THR A 41 -33.24 15.62 -2.68
N ALA A 42 -33.76 15.98 -3.86
CA ALA A 42 -34.72 15.15 -4.59
C ALA A 42 -34.11 13.78 -4.94
N GLY A 43 -34.87 12.71 -4.70
CA GLY A 43 -34.40 11.33 -4.82
C GLY A 43 -33.64 10.78 -3.62
N GLY A 44 -33.18 11.64 -2.70
CA GLY A 44 -32.32 11.24 -1.59
C GLY A 44 -31.02 10.56 -2.03
N THR A 45 -30.27 10.04 -1.07
CA THR A 45 -29.04 9.28 -1.31
C THR A 45 -29.32 7.78 -1.30
N MET A 46 -29.14 7.13 -2.45
CA MET A 46 -29.31 5.68 -2.59
C MET A 46 -28.13 4.93 -1.96
N LEU A 47 -28.39 3.91 -1.14
CA LEU A 47 -27.36 3.05 -0.58
C LEU A 47 -26.92 2.00 -1.60
N ALA A 48 -25.63 1.68 -1.61
CA ALA A 48 -25.11 0.56 -2.38
C ALA A 48 -25.55 -0.78 -1.78
N ARG A 49 -25.87 -1.73 -2.65
CA ARG A 49 -26.10 -3.13 -2.27
C ARG A 49 -24.78 -3.88 -2.25
N GLN A 50 -24.79 -5.05 -1.61
CA GLN A 50 -23.62 -5.93 -1.61
C GLN A 50 -23.19 -6.37 -3.02
N SER A 51 -24.14 -6.53 -3.96
CA SER A 51 -23.85 -6.82 -5.37
C SER A 51 -23.17 -5.67 -6.13
N ASP A 52 -23.28 -4.45 -5.61
CA ASP A 52 -22.72 -3.26 -6.24
C ASP A 52 -21.27 -3.03 -5.79
N MET A 53 -20.83 -3.72 -4.72
CA MET A 53 -19.43 -3.75 -4.30
C MET A 53 -18.68 -4.83 -5.10
N PRO A 54 -17.47 -4.53 -5.60
CA PRO A 54 -16.61 -5.58 -6.13
C PRO A 54 -16.34 -6.59 -5.02
N ASP A 55 -16.38 -7.89 -5.36
CA ASP A 55 -16.05 -8.96 -4.43
C ASP A 55 -14.69 -8.67 -3.77
N ALA A 56 -14.52 -9.10 -2.52
CA ALA A 56 -13.27 -8.99 -1.76
C ALA A 56 -12.06 -9.56 -2.54
N THR A 57 -12.30 -10.37 -3.57
CA THR A 57 -11.35 -10.80 -4.61
C THR A 57 -10.61 -9.68 -5.33
N GLY A 58 -11.24 -8.51 -5.53
CA GLY A 58 -10.63 -7.37 -6.21
C GLY A 58 -9.77 -6.47 -5.31
N TRP A 59 -9.87 -6.61 -3.99
CA TRP A 59 -9.11 -5.77 -3.05
C TRP A 59 -7.72 -6.34 -2.83
N ASP A 60 -6.71 -5.49 -2.97
CA ASP A 60 -5.35 -5.84 -2.62
C ASP A 60 -5.08 -5.50 -1.15
N TYR A 61 -4.91 -6.51 -0.32
CA TYR A 61 -4.65 -6.37 1.12
C TYR A 61 -3.41 -7.17 1.52
N VAL A 62 -2.81 -6.80 2.65
CA VAL A 62 -1.62 -7.50 3.17
C VAL A 62 -2.01 -8.89 3.65
N VAL A 63 -1.40 -9.93 3.06
CA VAL A 63 -1.61 -11.34 3.38
C VAL A 63 -0.49 -11.95 4.21
N ALA A 64 0.69 -11.32 4.22
CA ALA A 64 1.81 -11.70 5.08
C ALA A 64 2.72 -10.51 5.34
N TRP A 65 3.36 -10.48 6.51
CA TRP A 65 4.31 -9.44 6.88
C TRP A 65 5.41 -9.98 7.81
N GLN A 66 6.51 -9.23 7.89
CA GLN A 66 7.58 -9.44 8.85
C GLN A 66 7.95 -8.12 9.52
N VAL A 67 8.10 -8.17 10.85
CA VAL A 67 8.54 -7.04 11.68
C VAL A 67 10.07 -7.02 11.73
N PRO A 68 10.74 -5.85 11.64
CA PRO A 68 12.19 -5.78 11.74
C PRO A 68 12.65 -6.07 13.17
N THR A 69 13.56 -7.04 13.31
CA THR A 69 14.14 -7.49 14.58
C THR A 69 15.64 -7.68 14.43
N ALA A 70 16.39 -7.80 15.53
CA ALA A 70 17.83 -8.03 15.42
C ALA A 70 18.13 -9.39 14.75
N GLU A 71 17.30 -10.40 15.00
CA GLU A 71 17.42 -11.77 14.50
C GLU A 71 17.29 -11.85 12.98
N ASN A 72 16.45 -10.99 12.39
CA ASN A 72 16.26 -10.93 10.93
C ASN A 72 17.04 -9.79 10.26
N ASN A 73 18.09 -9.28 10.93
CA ASN A 73 18.93 -8.18 10.46
C ASN A 73 18.13 -6.90 10.15
N TYR A 74 17.09 -6.62 10.94
CA TYR A 74 16.19 -5.48 10.79
C TYR A 74 15.53 -5.41 9.41
N THR A 75 15.20 -6.55 8.83
CA THR A 75 14.45 -6.64 7.56
C THR A 75 12.95 -6.70 7.82
N TRP A 76 12.17 -6.10 6.92
CA TRP A 76 10.72 -6.08 6.99
C TRP A 76 10.11 -6.32 5.60
N TYR A 77 8.88 -6.82 5.56
CA TYR A 77 8.11 -6.88 4.32
C TYR A 77 6.60 -6.81 4.56
N ARG A 78 5.88 -6.46 3.50
CA ARG A 78 4.43 -6.61 3.34
C ARG A 78 4.17 -7.28 1.99
N LYS A 79 3.61 -8.48 2.01
CA LYS A 79 3.14 -9.19 0.81
C LYS A 79 1.63 -9.00 0.71
N TYR A 80 1.18 -8.59 -0.46
CA TYR A 80 -0.21 -8.33 -0.76
C TYR A 80 -0.83 -9.49 -1.53
N ARG A 81 -2.16 -9.60 -1.51
CA ARG A 81 -2.91 -10.67 -2.17
C ARG A 81 -2.59 -10.77 -3.66
N SER A 82 -2.37 -9.64 -4.32
CA SER A 82 -1.99 -9.56 -5.74
C SER A 82 -0.63 -10.18 -6.07
N GLY A 83 0.12 -10.61 -5.05
CA GLY A 83 1.52 -11.03 -5.19
C GLY A 83 2.50 -9.85 -5.12
N ARG A 84 2.03 -8.60 -5.07
CA ARG A 84 2.92 -7.46 -4.80
C ARG A 84 3.61 -7.62 -3.46
N VAL A 85 4.86 -7.18 -3.39
CA VAL A 85 5.63 -7.13 -2.16
C VAL A 85 6.39 -5.81 -2.07
N GLU A 86 6.38 -5.24 -0.88
CA GLU A 86 7.31 -4.19 -0.45
C GLU A 86 8.17 -4.78 0.66
N GLN A 87 9.49 -4.64 0.53
CA GLN A 87 10.43 -5.17 1.52
C GLN A 87 11.62 -4.23 1.67
N GLY A 88 12.19 -4.19 2.85
CA GLY A 88 13.29 -3.27 3.14
C GLY A 88 14.02 -3.65 4.41
N GLY A 89 15.00 -2.83 4.76
CA GLY A 89 15.74 -3.01 6.00
C GLY A 89 17.04 -2.22 6.03
N LYS A 90 17.92 -2.64 6.95
CA LYS A 90 19.28 -2.13 7.09
C LYS A 90 20.28 -3.23 6.75
N ALA A 91 21.32 -2.88 6.01
CA ALA A 91 22.50 -3.71 5.82
C ALA A 91 23.75 -2.94 6.27
N THR A 92 24.79 -3.66 6.70
CA THR A 92 26.04 -3.04 7.15
C THR A 92 27.21 -3.53 6.28
N GLY A 93 28.09 -2.61 5.88
CA GLY A 93 29.27 -2.88 5.08
C GLY A 93 29.72 -1.64 4.30
N SER A 94 30.96 -1.64 3.81
CA SER A 94 31.57 -0.45 3.18
C SER A 94 31.78 -0.60 1.67
N SER A 95 31.67 -1.81 1.11
CA SER A 95 31.89 -2.08 -0.31
C SER A 95 31.17 -3.35 -0.75
N ASN A 96 30.51 -3.32 -1.91
CA ASN A 96 29.83 -4.45 -2.55
C ASN A 96 28.97 -5.29 -1.58
N ILE A 97 28.08 -4.60 -0.87
CA ILE A 97 27.19 -5.17 0.14
C ILE A 97 26.15 -6.04 -0.58
N VAL A 98 26.15 -7.34 -0.29
CA VAL A 98 25.11 -8.26 -0.76
C VAL A 98 23.98 -8.26 0.26
N ILE A 99 22.81 -7.81 -0.18
CA ILE A 99 21.60 -7.74 0.62
C ILE A 99 20.70 -8.89 0.19
N THR A 100 20.43 -9.81 1.11
CA THR A 100 19.48 -10.92 0.88
C THR A 100 18.07 -10.44 1.15
N LEU A 101 17.17 -10.73 0.20
CA LEU A 101 15.77 -10.35 0.27
C LEU A 101 15.01 -11.38 1.12
N PRO A 102 14.24 -10.97 2.15
CA PRO A 102 13.41 -11.89 2.93
C PRO A 102 12.29 -12.52 2.08
N VAL A 103 11.85 -11.87 1.00
CA VAL A 103 10.89 -12.43 0.06
C VAL A 103 11.52 -12.50 -1.33
N THR A 104 11.60 -13.69 -1.90
CA THR A 104 12.07 -13.89 -3.28
C THR A 104 11.12 -13.21 -4.28
N MET A 105 11.68 -12.46 -5.20
CA MET A 105 10.99 -11.77 -6.29
C MET A 105 10.72 -12.73 -7.46
N ALA A 106 9.65 -12.51 -8.21
CA ALA A 106 9.30 -13.33 -9.37
C ALA A 106 10.32 -13.19 -10.52
N ASP A 107 10.93 -12.01 -10.65
CA ASP A 107 11.97 -11.71 -11.63
C ASP A 107 12.95 -10.64 -11.10
N VAL A 108 13.82 -10.11 -11.97
CA VAL A 108 14.79 -9.06 -11.65
C VAL A 108 14.30 -7.63 -11.99
N ASN A 109 13.06 -7.49 -12.47
CA ASN A 109 12.46 -6.23 -12.93
C ASN A 109 11.76 -5.45 -11.80
N TYR A 110 12.17 -5.65 -10.55
CA TYR A 110 11.67 -4.90 -9.41
C TYR A 110 12.35 -3.53 -9.27
N THR A 111 11.63 -2.60 -8.62
CA THR A 111 12.18 -1.29 -8.27
C THR A 111 12.96 -1.39 -6.96
N HIS A 112 13.92 -0.50 -6.79
CA HIS A 112 14.77 -0.45 -5.61
C HIS A 112 15.10 1.00 -5.28
N VAL A 113 15.25 1.28 -3.99
CA VAL A 113 15.76 2.52 -3.43
C VAL A 113 16.86 2.13 -2.45
N LEU A 114 18.00 2.79 -2.58
CA LEU A 114 19.15 2.59 -1.70
C LEU A 114 19.54 3.95 -1.12
N SER A 115 19.87 3.95 0.16
CA SER A 115 20.38 5.11 0.88
C SER A 115 21.55 4.70 1.76
N VAL A 116 22.44 5.65 2.04
CA VAL A 116 23.59 5.48 2.94
C VAL A 116 23.29 6.19 4.26
N GLY A 117 23.71 5.61 5.38
CA GLY A 117 23.81 6.34 6.63
C GLY A 117 25.02 7.27 6.60
N ILE A 118 24.81 8.58 6.78
CA ILE A 118 25.85 9.61 6.66
C ILE A 118 25.99 10.35 7.99
N VAL A 119 27.24 10.61 8.40
CA VAL A 119 27.56 11.64 9.39
C VAL A 119 27.99 12.91 8.64
N PRO A 120 27.32 14.06 8.80
CA PRO A 120 27.55 15.23 7.96
C PRO A 120 28.95 15.81 8.12
N GLN A 121 29.69 15.86 7.00
CA GLN A 121 30.90 16.67 6.80
C GLN A 121 30.88 17.27 5.38
N ASN A 122 31.54 18.42 5.20
CA ASN A 122 31.00 19.55 4.44
C ASN A 122 31.18 19.57 2.91
N THR A 123 31.49 18.47 2.20
CA THR A 123 31.78 18.57 0.75
C THR A 123 31.51 17.36 -0.16
N SER A 124 31.63 16.10 0.30
CA SER A 124 31.38 14.91 -0.55
C SER A 124 30.41 13.92 0.09
N VAL A 125 29.21 13.78 -0.50
CA VAL A 125 28.13 12.91 -0.03
C VAL A 125 28.23 11.55 -0.74
N PRO A 126 28.49 10.43 -0.05
CA PRO A 126 28.41 9.11 -0.67
C PRO A 126 26.97 8.82 -1.11
N THR A 127 26.82 8.06 -2.18
CA THR A 127 25.55 7.49 -2.62
C THR A 127 25.66 5.98 -2.71
N ARG A 128 24.52 5.29 -2.58
CA ARG A 128 24.44 3.84 -2.80
C ARG A 128 23.86 3.57 -4.16
N LYS A 129 24.59 2.80 -4.95
CA LYS A 129 24.17 2.35 -6.28
C LYS A 129 23.98 0.84 -6.27
N CYS A 130 22.90 0.38 -6.89
CA CYS A 130 22.73 -1.02 -7.23
C CYS A 130 23.66 -1.39 -8.40
N ILE A 131 24.49 -2.42 -8.20
CA ILE A 131 25.39 -2.93 -9.23
C ILE A 131 25.00 -4.31 -9.74
N ALA A 132 24.16 -5.05 -9.02
CA ALA A 132 23.59 -6.32 -9.46
C ALA A 132 22.25 -6.60 -8.78
N LYS A 133 21.35 -7.28 -9.50
CA LYS A 133 20.05 -7.76 -8.99
C LYS A 133 19.88 -9.23 -9.34
N THR A 134 19.35 -9.99 -8.38
CA THR A 134 18.79 -11.32 -8.59
C THR A 134 17.39 -11.36 -7.99
N THR A 135 16.69 -12.48 -8.11
CA THR A 135 15.38 -12.68 -7.46
C THR A 135 15.46 -12.71 -5.93
N SER A 136 16.63 -12.97 -5.34
CA SER A 136 16.80 -13.14 -3.89
C SER A 136 17.85 -12.22 -3.27
N THR A 137 18.57 -11.45 -4.09
CA THR A 137 19.62 -10.55 -3.61
C THR A 137 19.71 -9.27 -4.45
N ILE A 138 20.18 -8.20 -3.82
CA ILE A 138 20.69 -7.01 -4.49
C ILE A 138 22.11 -6.74 -4.00
N THR A 139 23.02 -6.35 -4.90
CA THR A 139 24.37 -5.92 -4.53
C THR A 139 24.47 -4.41 -4.64
N ALA A 140 24.78 -3.75 -3.53
CA ALA A 140 24.95 -2.31 -3.44
C ALA A 140 26.44 -1.93 -3.31
N SER A 141 26.84 -0.87 -3.99
CA SER A 141 28.20 -0.32 -3.89
C SER A 141 28.16 1.19 -3.65
N SER A 142 29.21 1.69 -3.01
CA SER A 142 29.37 3.10 -2.67
C SER A 142 29.95 3.86 -3.86
N THR A 143 29.33 4.98 -4.21
CA THR A 143 29.89 5.94 -5.17
C THR A 143 30.02 7.31 -4.51
N TYR A 144 31.11 8.02 -4.78
CA TYR A 144 31.35 9.36 -4.26
C TYR A 144 31.20 10.38 -5.39
N ALA A 145 30.58 11.53 -5.10
CA ALA A 145 30.73 12.69 -5.98
C ALA A 145 32.20 13.13 -5.96
N THR A 146 32.83 13.23 -7.13
CA THR A 146 34.26 13.53 -7.28
C THR A 146 34.65 14.86 -6.61
N GLY A 147 35.78 14.88 -5.88
CA GLY A 147 36.54 16.10 -5.62
C GLY A 147 36.53 16.70 -4.20
N GLY A 148 36.35 15.92 -3.13
CA GLY A 148 36.44 16.44 -1.75
C GLY A 148 36.87 15.39 -0.73
N SER A 149 37.31 15.84 0.44
CA SER A 149 37.50 15.00 1.63
C SER A 149 36.19 14.29 1.99
N SER A 150 36.25 12.97 2.17
CA SER A 150 35.08 12.09 2.29
C SER A 150 34.25 12.38 3.54
N ALA A 151 32.93 12.57 3.41
CA ALA A 151 32.04 12.29 4.53
C ALA A 151 32.19 10.82 4.93
N TYR A 152 32.19 10.53 6.23
CA TYR A 152 32.33 9.17 6.71
C TYR A 152 31.04 8.39 6.44
N ASP A 153 31.13 7.44 5.51
CA ASP A 153 30.17 6.37 5.35
C ASP A 153 30.10 5.57 6.66
N THR A 154 28.94 5.56 7.31
CA THR A 154 28.72 4.78 8.54
C THR A 154 28.81 3.27 8.32
N GLY A 155 28.91 2.84 7.06
CA GLY A 155 28.76 1.45 6.64
C GLY A 155 27.29 1.04 6.61
N GLU A 156 26.34 1.89 6.97
CA GLU A 156 24.92 1.56 6.95
C GLU A 156 24.33 1.79 5.56
N THR A 157 23.55 0.82 5.10
CA THR A 157 22.76 0.90 3.88
C THR A 157 21.31 0.62 4.21
N TYR A 158 20.47 1.61 3.97
CA TYR A 158 19.02 1.47 4.06
C TYR A 158 18.49 1.14 2.68
N TRP A 159 17.61 0.16 2.60
CA TRP A 159 17.12 -0.33 1.32
C TRP A 159 15.62 -0.57 1.37
N LEU A 160 14.97 -0.33 0.23
CA LEU A 160 13.58 -0.65 -0.02
C LEU A 160 13.45 -1.19 -1.44
N ILE A 161 12.75 -2.29 -1.61
CA ILE A 161 12.47 -2.95 -2.88
C ILE A 161 10.96 -3.16 -2.98
N SER A 162 10.43 -2.95 -4.19
CA SER A 162 9.03 -3.27 -4.47
C SER A 162 8.87 -3.95 -5.84
N GLY A 163 7.98 -4.92 -5.91
CA GLY A 163 7.73 -5.69 -7.14
C GLY A 163 6.76 -6.84 -6.87
N ILE A 164 6.88 -7.90 -7.66
CA ILE A 164 6.05 -9.12 -7.52
C ILE A 164 6.89 -10.20 -6.83
N ALA A 165 6.33 -10.81 -5.79
CA ALA A 165 6.92 -11.97 -5.14
C ALA A 165 6.74 -13.23 -6.00
N ALA A 166 7.69 -14.16 -5.90
CA ALA A 166 7.55 -15.50 -6.44
C ALA A 166 6.44 -16.29 -5.71
#